data_AF-A0A355SF88-F1
#
_entry.id   AF-A0A355SF88-F1
#
_cell.length_a   1.000
_cell.length_b   1.000
_cell.length_c   1.000
_cell.angle_alpha   90.00
_cell.angle_beta   90.00
_cell.angle_gamma   90.00
#
_symmetry.space_group_name_H-M   'P 1'
#
loop_
_entity.id
_entity.type
_entity.pdbx_description
1 polymer ?
#
loop_
_entity_poly.entity_id
_entity_poly.type
_entity_poly.pdbx_seq_one_letter_code
_entity_poly.pdbx_strand_id
1 'polypeptide(L)'
;MPTFKAYFKKEIIESVRQYKYIIMAAGIILFAIADPIMLKVLPEMLKGQLSGDISSLIKIDFNMAVQNYIKDLSQISYFIVILALMGILSDEIYKHKLVFPYTKGLNPAALVLSKVLHYSIALVILIFAGFAINYYYAYTLFEGNVIPFSKVMSYAMYISIYYVYTVVLLTFFSSLFKKSILAVISLLVVDAISAALMNISKISAFIPARLLSVAGTPDMADITKTIVSVAILCIIFFTATVIRMNRIENL
;
A
#
# COMPACT_ATOMS: atom_id res chain seq x y z
N MET A 1 -7.42 -16.87 -22.62
CA MET A 1 -8.22 -16.71 -21.39
C MET A 1 -8.06 -17.81 -20.33
N PRO A 2 -7.96 -19.12 -20.63
CA PRO A 2 -7.83 -20.14 -19.56
C PRO A 2 -6.54 -19.99 -18.73
N THR A 3 -5.46 -19.50 -19.34
CA THR A 3 -4.14 -19.33 -18.69
C THR A 3 -4.16 -18.25 -17.59
N PHE A 4 -4.82 -17.11 -17.83
CA PHE A 4 -4.93 -16.03 -16.83
C PHE A 4 -5.68 -16.49 -15.58
N LYS A 5 -6.84 -17.15 -15.77
CA LYS A 5 -7.66 -17.67 -14.67
C LYS A 5 -6.89 -18.70 -13.84
N ALA A 6 -6.07 -19.54 -14.48
CA ALA A 6 -5.21 -20.50 -13.81
C ALA A 6 -4.15 -19.81 -12.94
N TYR A 7 -3.46 -18.78 -13.47
CA TYR A 7 -2.47 -18.02 -12.69
C TYR A 7 -3.13 -17.25 -11.54
N PHE A 8 -4.27 -16.60 -11.79
CA PHE A 8 -4.99 -15.90 -10.72
C PHE A 8 -5.41 -16.85 -9.59
N LYS A 9 -5.93 -18.04 -9.93
CA LYS A 9 -6.26 -19.08 -8.94
C LYS A 9 -5.01 -19.55 -8.18
N LYS A 10 -3.87 -19.69 -8.86
CA LYS A 10 -2.59 -20.03 -8.24
C LYS A 10 -2.21 -18.97 -7.20
N GLU A 11 -2.27 -17.67 -7.53
CA GLU A 11 -1.91 -16.59 -6.61
C GLU A 11 -2.80 -16.57 -5.35
N ILE A 12 -4.11 -16.88 -5.48
CA ILE A 12 -5.01 -17.09 -4.33
C ILE A 12 -4.51 -18.23 -3.45
N ILE A 13 -4.25 -19.40 -4.03
CA ILE A 13 -3.81 -20.59 -3.29
C ILE A 13 -2.48 -20.32 -2.57
N GLU A 14 -1.51 -19.70 -3.25
CA GLU A 14 -0.23 -19.34 -2.64
C GLU A 14 -0.40 -18.30 -1.53
N SER A 15 -1.25 -17.29 -1.73
CA SER A 15 -1.50 -16.27 -0.70
C SER A 15 -2.15 -16.84 0.55
N VAL A 16 -3.05 -17.81 0.41
CA VAL A 16 -3.65 -18.52 1.54
C VAL A 16 -2.61 -19.40 2.24
N ARG A 17 -1.86 -20.22 1.50
CA ARG A 17 -0.89 -21.17 2.08
C ARG A 17 0.31 -20.48 2.73
N GLN A 18 0.65 -19.28 2.27
CA GLN A 18 1.72 -18.46 2.84
C GLN A 18 1.21 -17.42 3.84
N TYR A 19 -0.07 -17.46 4.21
CA TYR A 19 -0.70 -16.53 5.16
C TYR A 19 -0.55 -15.05 4.79
N LYS A 20 -0.31 -14.72 3.51
CA LYS A 20 -0.11 -13.34 3.05
C LYS A 20 -1.30 -12.44 3.37
N TYR A 21 -2.51 -12.97 3.23
CA TYR A 21 -3.73 -12.23 3.60
C TYR A 21 -3.78 -11.89 5.09
N ILE A 22 -3.36 -12.81 5.95
CA ILE A 22 -3.33 -12.59 7.39
C ILE A 22 -2.28 -11.53 7.72
N ILE A 23 -1.09 -11.60 7.12
CA ILE A 23 -0.03 -10.62 7.35
C ILE A 23 -0.46 -9.22 6.88
N MET A 24 -1.04 -9.10 5.68
CA MET A 24 -1.56 -7.82 5.17
C MET A 24 -2.73 -7.30 6.02
N ALA A 25 -3.66 -8.17 6.43
CA ALA A 25 -4.77 -7.79 7.29
C ALA A 25 -4.29 -7.37 8.68
N ALA A 26 -3.34 -8.08 9.27
CA ALA A 26 -2.71 -7.70 10.54
C ALA A 26 -1.99 -6.34 10.40
N GLY A 27 -1.31 -6.10 9.29
CA GLY A 27 -0.65 -4.81 9.04
C GLY A 27 -1.61 -3.64 8.84
N ILE A 28 -2.87 -3.86 8.45
CA ILE A 28 -3.83 -2.79 8.11
C ILE A 28 -4.92 -2.66 9.19
N ILE A 29 -5.61 -3.76 9.49
CA ILE A 29 -6.77 -3.79 10.37
C ILE A 29 -6.38 -3.62 11.84
N LEU A 30 -5.19 -4.11 12.25
CA LEU A 30 -4.74 -3.95 13.63
C LEU A 30 -4.60 -2.47 13.97
N PHE A 31 -3.91 -1.69 13.14
CA PHE A 31 -3.75 -0.24 13.35
C PHE A 31 -5.07 0.51 13.23
N ALA A 32 -5.97 0.09 12.33
CA ALA A 32 -7.31 0.66 12.24
C ALA A 32 -8.06 0.65 13.59
N ILE A 33 -7.89 -0.41 14.38
CA ILE A 33 -8.49 -0.57 15.72
C ILE A 33 -7.61 0.07 16.79
N ALA A 34 -6.30 -0.13 16.70
CA ALA A 34 -5.36 0.30 17.74
C ALA A 34 -5.24 1.82 17.83
N ASP A 35 -5.24 2.55 16.70
CA ASP A 35 -4.96 4.00 16.72
C ASP A 35 -6.00 4.80 17.51
N PRO A 36 -7.32 4.62 17.30
CA PRO A 36 -8.32 5.32 18.11
C PRO A 36 -8.24 4.97 19.60
N ILE A 37 -7.97 3.70 19.92
CA ILE A 37 -7.88 3.22 21.31
C ILE A 37 -6.65 3.83 21.99
N MET A 38 -5.48 3.75 21.34
CA MET A 38 -4.22 4.30 21.85
C MET A 38 -4.33 5.81 22.05
N LEU A 39 -4.93 6.53 21.11
CA LEU A 39 -5.18 7.96 21.26
C LEU A 39 -6.11 8.27 22.45
N LYS A 40 -7.13 7.46 22.70
CA LYS A 40 -8.04 7.69 23.84
C LYS A 40 -7.32 7.52 25.18
N VAL A 41 -6.41 6.56 25.26
CA VAL A 41 -5.67 6.21 26.49
C VAL A 41 -4.41 7.10 26.67
N LEU A 42 -3.89 7.70 25.60
CA LEU A 42 -2.67 8.50 25.61
C LEU A 42 -2.66 9.61 26.69
N PRO A 43 -3.71 10.43 26.89
CA PRO A 43 -3.71 11.44 27.94
C PRO A 43 -3.54 10.82 29.32
N GLU A 44 -4.13 9.65 29.57
CA GLU A 44 -4.04 8.95 30.84
C GLU A 44 -2.64 8.40 31.10
N MET A 45 -1.96 7.91 30.06
CA MET A 45 -0.58 7.46 30.17
C MET A 45 0.39 8.59 30.50
N LEU A 46 0.07 9.82 30.07
CA LEU A 46 0.89 11.00 30.31
C LEU A 46 0.54 11.74 31.60
N LYS A 47 -0.59 11.40 32.27
CA LYS A 47 -0.98 11.98 33.57
C LYS A 47 0.18 11.81 34.57
N GLY A 48 0.69 12.92 35.09
CA GLY A 48 1.76 12.94 36.09
C GLY A 48 3.20 12.91 35.56
N GLN A 49 3.41 12.76 34.24
CA GLN A 49 4.75 12.85 33.62
C GLN A 49 5.14 14.27 33.20
N LEU A 50 4.16 15.16 33.03
CA LEU A 50 4.38 16.55 32.64
C LEU A 50 3.79 17.47 33.73
N SER A 51 4.55 18.51 34.11
CA SER A 51 4.09 19.57 35.00
C SER A 51 3.23 20.57 34.21
N GLY A 52 1.92 20.29 34.09
CA GLY A 52 0.95 21.14 33.40
C GLY A 52 -0.30 20.36 32.97
N ASP A 53 -1.39 21.07 32.66
CA ASP A 53 -2.62 20.45 32.17
C ASP A 53 -2.49 20.05 30.68
N ILE A 54 -1.98 18.84 30.44
CA ILE A 54 -1.73 18.26 29.11
C ILE A 54 -3.02 18.21 28.26
N SER A 55 -4.18 18.11 28.91
CA SER A 55 -5.49 18.09 28.27
C SER A 55 -5.75 19.31 27.41
N SER A 56 -5.13 20.44 27.75
CA SER A 56 -5.26 21.71 27.03
C SER A 56 -4.32 21.83 25.82
N LEU A 57 -3.26 21.01 25.75
CA LEU A 57 -2.20 21.10 24.72
C LEU A 57 -2.40 20.14 23.55
N ILE A 58 -2.99 18.96 23.77
CA ILE A 58 -3.26 17.96 22.73
C ILE A 58 -4.77 17.77 22.60
N LYS A 59 -5.37 18.42 21.61
CA LYS A 59 -6.77 18.18 21.26
C LYS A 59 -6.87 16.84 20.52
N ILE A 60 -7.09 15.77 21.28
CA ILE A 60 -7.36 14.45 20.71
C ILE A 60 -8.82 14.41 20.26
N ASP A 61 -9.03 14.32 18.96
CA ASP A 61 -10.35 14.29 18.34
C ASP A 61 -10.44 13.21 17.25
N PHE A 62 -11.64 13.09 16.68
CA PHE A 62 -11.93 12.18 15.59
C PHE A 62 -10.94 12.33 14.42
N ASN A 63 -10.55 13.56 14.08
CA ASN A 63 -9.68 13.83 12.95
C ASN A 63 -8.28 13.29 13.21
N MET A 64 -7.76 13.50 14.42
CA MET A 64 -6.46 12.99 14.83
C MET A 64 -6.40 11.46 14.74
N ALA A 65 -7.47 10.75 15.09
CA ALA A 65 -7.54 9.30 14.94
C ALA A 65 -7.42 8.84 13.49
N VAL A 66 -8.13 9.50 12.57
CA VAL A 66 -8.03 9.22 11.13
C VAL A 66 -6.65 9.59 10.58
N GLN A 67 -6.06 10.71 11.00
CA GLN A 67 -4.71 11.11 10.57
C GLN A 67 -3.64 10.13 11.04
N ASN A 68 -3.71 9.68 12.28
CA ASN A 68 -2.77 8.70 12.81
C ASN A 68 -2.86 7.38 12.05
N TYR A 69 -4.06 6.92 11.73
CA TYR A 69 -4.22 5.74 10.90
C TYR A 69 -3.67 5.91 9.48
N ILE A 70 -3.85 7.07 8.85
CA ILE A 70 -3.22 7.38 7.55
C ILE A 70 -1.70 7.35 7.65
N LYS A 71 -1.13 7.88 8.74
CA LYS A 71 0.31 7.86 9.00
C LYS A 71 0.83 6.43 9.15
N ASP A 72 0.12 5.59 9.88
CA ASP A 72 0.50 4.20 10.08
C ASP A 72 0.35 3.39 8.79
N LEU A 73 -0.66 3.69 7.96
CA LEU A 73 -0.77 3.16 6.60
C LEU A 73 0.38 3.60 5.69
N SER A 74 0.92 4.80 5.89
CA SER A 74 2.03 5.34 5.08
C SER A 74 3.40 4.89 5.56
N GLN A 75 3.49 4.33 6.77
CA GLN A 75 4.75 3.96 7.41
C GLN A 75 4.78 2.48 7.76
N ILE A 76 4.32 2.10 8.95
CA ILE A 76 4.51 0.74 9.48
C ILE A 76 3.71 -0.30 8.69
N SER A 77 2.45 -0.01 8.34
CA SER A 77 1.61 -0.90 7.55
C SER A 77 2.18 -1.08 6.14
N TYR A 78 2.70 0.00 5.56
CA TYR A 78 3.38 -0.02 4.27
C TYR A 78 4.56 -1.00 4.30
N PHE A 79 5.43 -0.89 5.31
CA PHE A 79 6.55 -1.81 5.51
C PHE A 79 6.09 -3.27 5.66
N ILE A 80 5.06 -3.54 6.46
CA ILE A 80 4.52 -4.89 6.64
C ILE A 80 4.04 -5.46 5.30
N VAL A 81 3.32 -4.67 4.51
CA VAL A 81 2.79 -5.11 3.21
C VAL A 81 3.89 -5.37 2.20
N ILE A 82 4.87 -4.46 2.03
CA ILE A 82 5.95 -4.68 1.05
C ILE A 82 6.83 -5.88 1.42
N LEU A 83 6.99 -6.16 2.73
CA LEU A 83 7.71 -7.35 3.21
C LEU A 83 6.88 -8.64 3.01
N ALA A 84 5.57 -8.61 3.25
CA ALA A 84 4.69 -9.75 2.96
C ALA A 84 4.68 -10.10 1.46
N LEU A 85 4.89 -9.09 0.62
CA LEU A 85 4.94 -9.17 -0.82
C LEU A 85 6.39 -9.25 -1.37
N MET A 86 7.39 -9.34 -0.50
CA MET A 86 8.75 -9.56 -0.96
C MET A 86 8.82 -10.92 -1.67
N GLY A 87 9.46 -10.96 -2.83
CA GLY A 87 9.52 -12.20 -3.60
C GLY A 87 8.36 -12.43 -4.56
N ILE A 88 7.46 -11.45 -4.81
CA ILE A 88 6.32 -11.60 -5.75
C ILE A 88 6.71 -12.29 -7.07
N LEU A 89 7.87 -11.92 -7.65
CA LEU A 89 8.45 -12.56 -8.83
C LEU A 89 9.85 -13.14 -8.58
N SER A 90 10.66 -12.50 -7.74
CA SER A 90 12.06 -12.88 -7.54
C SER A 90 12.21 -14.30 -6.98
N ASP A 91 11.29 -14.74 -6.11
CA ASP A 91 11.28 -16.12 -5.61
C ASP A 91 10.97 -17.15 -6.70
N GLU A 92 10.10 -16.80 -7.65
CA GLU A 92 9.74 -17.71 -8.75
C GLU A 92 10.87 -17.84 -9.76
N ILE A 93 11.53 -16.72 -10.05
CA ILE A 93 12.71 -16.66 -10.91
C ILE A 93 13.86 -17.44 -10.26
N TYR A 94 14.14 -17.19 -8.97
CA TYR A 94 15.24 -17.82 -8.26
C TYR A 94 15.05 -19.33 -8.07
N LYS A 95 13.83 -19.78 -7.74
CA LYS A 95 13.51 -21.20 -7.51
C LYS A 95 13.16 -21.95 -8.81
N HIS A 96 13.39 -21.34 -9.98
CA HIS A 96 13.09 -21.91 -11.31
C HIS A 96 11.65 -22.42 -11.46
N LYS A 97 10.69 -21.84 -10.73
CA LYS A 97 9.27 -22.24 -10.78
C LYS A 97 8.61 -21.96 -12.13
N LEU A 98 9.21 -21.08 -12.92
CA LEU A 98 8.69 -20.64 -14.21
C LEU A 98 9.08 -21.55 -15.38
N VAL A 99 10.05 -22.45 -15.22
CA VAL A 99 10.55 -23.32 -16.30
C VAL A 99 9.42 -24.17 -16.88
N PHE A 100 8.68 -24.91 -16.05
CA PHE A 100 7.56 -25.73 -16.52
C PHE A 100 6.44 -24.90 -17.19
N PRO A 101 5.96 -23.79 -16.60
CA PRO A 101 5.03 -22.90 -17.30
C PRO A 101 5.52 -22.41 -18.66
N TYR A 102 6.79 -22.00 -18.80
CA TYR A 102 7.35 -21.56 -20.09
C TYR A 102 7.32 -22.68 -21.14
N THR A 103 7.69 -23.91 -20.79
CA THR A 103 7.59 -25.06 -21.71
C THR A 103 6.17 -25.39 -22.16
N LYS A 104 5.15 -24.85 -21.50
CA LYS A 104 3.72 -25.00 -21.83
C LYS A 104 3.12 -23.76 -22.50
N GLY A 105 3.94 -22.84 -22.99
CA GLY A 105 3.49 -21.62 -23.66
C GLY A 105 2.96 -20.56 -22.68
N LEU A 106 3.68 -20.31 -21.59
CA LEU A 106 3.33 -19.25 -20.66
C LEU A 106 3.27 -17.91 -21.39
N ASN A 107 2.23 -17.13 -21.09
CA ASN A 107 2.12 -15.74 -21.51
C ASN A 107 2.59 -14.83 -20.35
N PRO A 108 3.75 -14.15 -20.46
CA PRO A 108 4.29 -13.32 -19.37
C PRO A 108 3.38 -12.15 -18.99
N ALA A 109 2.65 -11.57 -19.94
CA ALA A 109 1.67 -10.53 -19.63
C ALA A 109 0.54 -11.07 -18.75
N ALA A 110 0.02 -12.26 -19.04
CA ALA A 110 -1.01 -12.89 -18.23
C ALA A 110 -0.52 -13.25 -16.82
N LEU A 111 0.73 -13.71 -16.69
CA LEU A 111 1.36 -13.99 -15.40
C LEU A 111 1.47 -12.71 -14.55
N VAL A 112 2.12 -11.68 -15.08
CA VAL A 112 2.35 -10.40 -14.37
C VAL A 112 1.02 -9.74 -14.02
N LEU A 113 0.07 -9.71 -14.96
CA LEU A 113 -1.25 -9.12 -14.73
C LEU A 113 -2.00 -9.86 -13.62
N SER A 114 -1.94 -11.19 -13.57
CA SER A 114 -2.61 -11.96 -12.54
C SER A 114 -2.10 -11.62 -11.14
N LYS A 115 -0.78 -11.46 -10.98
CA LYS A 115 -0.13 -11.06 -9.72
C LYS A 115 -0.53 -9.66 -9.30
N VAL A 116 -0.35 -8.69 -10.20
CA VAL A 116 -0.64 -7.27 -9.92
C VAL A 116 -2.11 -7.11 -9.54
N LEU A 117 -3.05 -7.67 -10.31
CA LEU A 117 -4.48 -7.57 -10.01
C LEU A 117 -4.84 -8.26 -8.70
N HIS A 118 -4.30 -9.44 -8.45
CA HIS A 118 -4.59 -10.20 -7.23
C HIS A 118 -4.21 -9.43 -5.96
N TYR A 119 -2.97 -8.98 -5.86
CA TYR A 119 -2.50 -8.25 -4.67
C TYR A 119 -3.13 -6.84 -4.58
N SER A 120 -3.36 -6.18 -5.73
CA SER A 120 -4.04 -4.88 -5.76
C SER A 120 -5.46 -4.96 -5.21
N ILE A 121 -6.25 -5.93 -5.69
CA ILE A 121 -7.65 -6.12 -5.23
C ILE A 121 -7.66 -6.46 -3.73
N ALA A 122 -6.78 -7.35 -3.29
CA ALA A 122 -6.68 -7.72 -1.88
C ALA A 122 -6.39 -6.50 -0.99
N LEU A 123 -5.42 -5.67 -1.37
CA LEU A 123 -5.05 -4.47 -0.61
C LEU A 123 -6.14 -3.42 -0.63
N VAL A 124 -6.78 -3.16 -1.77
CA VAL A 124 -7.92 -2.23 -1.85
C VAL A 124 -9.02 -2.65 -0.89
N ILE A 125 -9.43 -3.92 -0.89
CA ILE A 125 -10.48 -4.42 0.01
C ILE A 125 -10.07 -4.24 1.47
N LEU A 126 -8.84 -4.59 1.84
CA LEU A 126 -8.34 -4.46 3.21
C LEU A 126 -8.24 -2.99 3.66
N ILE A 127 -7.78 -2.09 2.80
CA ILE A 127 -7.66 -0.65 3.11
C ILE A 127 -9.05 -0.04 3.32
N PHE A 128 -10.01 -0.31 2.43
CA PHE A 128 -11.38 0.17 2.61
C PHE A 128 -12.02 -0.39 3.89
N ALA A 129 -11.85 -1.69 4.17
CA ALA A 129 -12.31 -2.28 5.41
C ALA A 129 -11.65 -1.64 6.65
N GLY A 130 -10.33 -1.40 6.59
CA GLY A 130 -9.58 -0.75 7.66
C GLY A 130 -10.05 0.68 7.91
N PHE A 131 -10.27 1.50 6.87
CA PHE A 131 -10.84 2.84 7.05
C PHE A 131 -12.27 2.81 7.61
N ALA A 132 -13.11 1.84 7.21
CA ALA A 132 -14.45 1.68 7.77
C ALA A 132 -14.41 1.31 9.27
N ILE A 133 -13.49 0.41 9.66
CA ILE A 133 -13.26 0.03 11.05
C ILE A 133 -12.71 1.20 11.86
N ASN A 134 -11.69 1.89 11.35
CA ASN A 134 -11.11 3.06 12.01
C ASN A 134 -12.16 4.16 12.21
N TYR A 135 -12.99 4.42 11.19
CA TYR A 135 -14.12 5.35 11.28
C TYR A 135 -15.07 4.96 12.40
N TYR A 136 -15.47 3.68 12.46
CA TYR A 136 -16.36 3.17 13.50
C TYR A 136 -15.78 3.40 14.90
N TYR A 137 -14.54 2.98 15.13
CA TYR A 137 -13.90 3.16 16.44
C TYR A 137 -13.69 4.63 16.79
N ALA A 138 -13.21 5.46 15.86
CA ALA A 138 -13.03 6.89 16.08
C ALA A 138 -14.36 7.60 16.39
N TYR A 139 -15.44 7.24 15.69
CA TYR A 139 -16.78 7.77 15.93
C TYR A 139 -17.31 7.40 17.33
N THR A 140 -17.06 6.17 17.78
CA THR A 140 -17.52 5.72 19.10
C THR A 140 -16.72 6.30 20.27
N LEU A 141 -15.43 6.58 20.10
CA LEU A 141 -14.52 6.96 21.19
C LEU A 141 -14.36 8.48 21.37
N PHE A 142 -14.55 9.25 20.30
CA PHE A 142 -14.31 10.70 20.31
C PHE A 142 -15.59 11.47 19.97
N GLU A 143 -15.92 12.42 20.83
CA GLU A 143 -17.01 13.38 20.61
C GLU A 143 -16.46 14.62 19.88
N GLY A 144 -17.19 15.16 18.89
CA GLY A 144 -16.78 16.39 18.19
C GLY A 144 -17.13 16.45 16.70
N ASN A 145 -16.40 17.28 15.95
CA ASN A 145 -16.58 17.46 14.51
C ASN A 145 -16.15 16.20 13.74
N VAL A 146 -17.11 15.30 13.53
CA VAL A 146 -16.95 14.08 12.73
C VAL A 146 -16.82 14.44 11.25
N ILE A 147 -15.75 13.99 10.61
CA ILE A 147 -15.63 14.07 9.16
C ILE A 147 -16.70 13.16 8.52
N PRO A 148 -17.40 13.60 7.47
CA PRO A 148 -18.32 12.74 6.74
C PRO A 148 -17.65 11.44 6.27
N PHE A 149 -18.36 10.31 6.40
CA PHE A 149 -17.87 9.00 5.97
C PHE A 149 -17.36 8.99 4.52
N SER A 150 -18.05 9.70 3.62
CA SER A 150 -17.65 9.83 2.20
C SER A 150 -16.25 10.41 2.03
N LYS A 151 -15.87 11.40 2.84
CA LYS A 151 -14.55 12.03 2.81
C LYS A 151 -13.46 11.10 3.33
N VAL A 152 -13.75 10.32 4.37
CA VAL A 152 -12.82 9.28 4.87
C VAL A 152 -12.63 8.19 3.81
N MET A 153 -13.68 7.80 3.09
CA MET A 153 -13.55 6.87 1.96
C MET A 153 -12.75 7.45 0.79
N SER A 154 -12.76 8.77 0.59
CA SER A 154 -11.85 9.41 -0.38
C SER A 154 -10.38 9.24 0.03
N TYR A 155 -10.06 9.33 1.33
CA TYR A 155 -8.70 9.04 1.82
C TYR A 155 -8.32 7.58 1.57
N ALA A 156 -9.25 6.64 1.82
CA ALA A 156 -9.05 5.23 1.50
C ALA A 156 -8.73 5.00 0.03
N MET A 157 -9.39 5.74 -0.87
CA MET A 157 -9.13 5.68 -2.31
C MET A 157 -7.72 6.18 -2.65
N TYR A 158 -7.27 7.30 -2.08
CA TYR A 158 -5.93 7.85 -2.36
C TYR A 158 -4.82 6.91 -1.88
N ILE A 159 -4.95 6.36 -0.67
CA ILE A 159 -4.02 5.36 -0.14
C ILE A 159 -4.04 4.09 -1.00
N SER A 160 -5.22 3.63 -1.41
CA SER A 160 -5.36 2.46 -2.28
C SER A 160 -4.64 2.62 -3.62
N ILE A 161 -4.79 3.77 -4.29
CA ILE A 161 -4.10 4.07 -5.54
C ILE A 161 -2.57 4.02 -5.34
N TYR A 162 -2.07 4.58 -4.24
CA TYR A 162 -0.65 4.52 -3.91
C TYR A 162 -0.17 3.08 -3.68
N TYR A 163 -0.92 2.27 -2.94
CA TYR A 163 -0.58 0.85 -2.71
C TYR A 163 -0.59 0.02 -4.01
N VAL A 164 -1.51 0.29 -4.94
CA VAL A 164 -1.52 -0.33 -6.27
C VAL A 164 -0.25 0.03 -7.05
N TYR A 165 0.13 1.31 -7.03
CA TYR A 165 1.41 1.75 -7.62
C TYR A 165 2.60 1.01 -7.01
N THR A 166 2.65 0.89 -5.68
CA THR A 166 3.69 0.13 -4.98
C THR A 166 3.74 -1.33 -5.41
N VAL A 167 2.60 -2.01 -5.55
CA VAL A 167 2.57 -3.41 -6.02
C VAL A 167 3.17 -3.52 -7.43
N VAL A 168 2.82 -2.62 -8.34
CA VAL A 168 3.37 -2.60 -9.70
C VAL A 168 4.89 -2.38 -9.67
N LEU A 169 5.35 -1.38 -8.92
CA LEU A 169 6.77 -1.04 -8.82
C LEU A 169 7.59 -2.16 -8.15
N LEU A 170 7.06 -2.77 -7.08
CA LEU A 170 7.68 -3.92 -6.40
C LEU A 170 7.77 -5.13 -7.33
N THR A 171 6.73 -5.36 -8.14
CA THR A 171 6.72 -6.44 -9.14
C THR A 171 7.79 -6.19 -10.21
N PHE A 172 7.95 -4.94 -10.66
CA PHE A 172 9.02 -4.54 -11.57
C PHE A 172 10.41 -4.82 -10.99
N PHE A 173 10.73 -4.32 -9.80
CA PHE A 173 12.03 -4.57 -9.19
C PHE A 173 12.26 -6.06 -8.89
N SER A 174 11.21 -6.79 -8.51
CA SER A 174 11.27 -8.25 -8.33
C SER A 174 11.58 -9.02 -9.62
N SER A 175 11.30 -8.46 -10.79
CA SER A 175 11.68 -9.05 -12.08
C SER A 175 13.14 -8.77 -12.47
N LEU A 176 13.76 -7.74 -11.89
CA LEU A 176 15.15 -7.36 -12.16
C LEU A 176 16.12 -8.18 -11.30
N PHE A 177 15.80 -8.37 -10.02
CA PHE A 177 16.69 -9.00 -9.05
C PHE A 177 16.30 -10.43 -8.73
N LYS A 178 17.30 -11.33 -8.65
CA LYS A 178 17.08 -12.72 -8.18
C LYS A 178 16.83 -12.81 -6.67
N LYS A 179 17.34 -11.85 -5.89
CA LYS A 179 17.15 -11.80 -4.43
C LYS A 179 15.96 -10.89 -4.09
N SER A 180 14.99 -11.41 -3.35
CA SER A 180 13.76 -10.69 -2.96
C SER A 180 14.01 -9.41 -2.16
N ILE A 181 15.01 -9.43 -1.26
CA ILE A 181 15.36 -8.27 -0.44
C ILE A 181 15.83 -7.06 -1.27
N LEU A 182 16.54 -7.28 -2.39
CA LEU A 182 17.02 -6.20 -3.24
C LEU A 182 15.85 -5.44 -3.89
N ALA A 183 14.77 -6.14 -4.22
CA ALA A 183 13.59 -5.50 -4.79
C ALA A 183 12.92 -4.55 -3.79
N VAL A 184 12.83 -4.95 -2.52
CA VAL A 184 12.29 -4.11 -1.44
C VAL A 184 13.20 -2.91 -1.19
N ILE A 185 14.51 -3.10 -1.11
CA ILE A 185 15.46 -1.99 -0.91
C ILE A 185 15.35 -0.98 -2.06
N SER A 186 15.29 -1.43 -3.31
CA SER A 186 15.13 -0.53 -4.46
C SER A 186 13.81 0.26 -4.42
N LEU A 187 12.71 -0.39 -4.03
CA LEU A 187 11.43 0.28 -3.82
C LEU A 187 11.56 1.40 -2.77
N LEU A 188 12.16 1.10 -1.62
CA LEU A 188 12.34 2.07 -0.53
C LEU A 188 13.24 3.25 -0.92
N VAL A 189 14.27 3.01 -1.73
CA VAL A 189 15.11 4.09 -2.28
C VAL A 189 14.29 5.00 -3.19
N VAL A 190 13.42 4.45 -4.04
CA VAL A 190 12.51 5.24 -4.88
C VAL A 190 11.52 6.04 -4.03
N ASP A 191 10.97 5.47 -2.96
CA ASP A 191 10.09 6.18 -2.04
C ASP A 191 10.81 7.32 -1.31
N ALA A 192 12.05 7.09 -0.85
CA ALA A 192 12.86 8.12 -0.20
C ALA A 192 13.20 9.28 -1.15
N ILE A 193 13.56 8.98 -2.40
CA ILE A 193 13.79 10.00 -3.44
C ILE A 193 12.48 10.75 -3.72
N SER A 194 11.36 10.03 -3.82
CA SER A 194 10.04 10.64 -4.05
C SER A 194 9.68 11.62 -2.95
N ALA A 195 9.90 11.25 -1.67
CA ALA A 195 9.69 12.12 -0.52
C ALA A 195 10.58 13.36 -0.56
N ALA A 196 11.87 13.22 -0.92
CA ALA A 196 12.78 14.36 -1.05
C ALA A 196 12.32 15.35 -2.14
N LEU A 197 11.82 14.83 -3.26
CA LEU A 197 11.32 15.62 -4.39
C LEU A 197 9.99 16.34 -4.11
N MET A 198 9.23 15.94 -3.07
CA MET A 198 7.98 16.62 -2.71
C MET A 198 8.18 18.08 -2.30
N ASN A 199 9.37 18.46 -1.85
CA ASN A 199 9.71 19.84 -1.48
C ASN A 199 9.82 20.78 -2.71
N ILE A 200 9.83 20.25 -3.93
CA ILE A 200 9.93 21.02 -5.17
C ILE A 200 8.52 21.24 -5.75
N SER A 201 7.98 22.45 -5.57
CA SER A 201 6.58 22.80 -5.86
C SER A 201 6.09 22.47 -7.28
N LYS A 202 6.97 22.56 -8.29
CA LYS A 202 6.61 22.24 -9.69
C LYS A 202 6.52 20.74 -9.97
N ILE A 203 7.28 19.92 -9.24
CA ILE A 203 7.41 18.48 -9.49
C ILE A 203 6.44 17.69 -8.61
N SER A 204 6.17 18.18 -7.39
CA SER A 204 5.32 17.50 -6.41
C SER A 204 3.94 17.09 -6.94
N ALA A 205 3.38 17.85 -7.89
CA ALA A 205 2.12 17.53 -8.54
C ALA A 205 2.10 16.19 -9.31
N PHE A 206 3.26 15.67 -9.72
CA PHE A 206 3.38 14.42 -10.48
C PHE A 206 3.92 13.24 -9.66
N ILE A 207 4.30 13.46 -8.41
CA ILE A 207 4.92 12.44 -7.56
C ILE A 207 3.83 11.58 -6.90
N PRO A 208 3.89 10.23 -6.99
CA PRO A 208 2.93 9.34 -6.34
C PRO A 208 2.76 9.58 -4.84
N ALA A 209 3.86 9.92 -4.14
CA ALA A 209 3.85 10.23 -2.71
C ALA A 209 2.95 11.42 -2.31
N ARG A 210 2.57 12.29 -3.27
CA ARG A 210 1.57 13.34 -3.02
C ARG A 210 0.21 12.76 -2.60
N LEU A 211 -0.15 11.56 -3.07
CA LEU A 211 -1.39 10.88 -2.65
C LEU A 211 -1.41 10.62 -1.13
N LEU A 212 -0.26 10.30 -0.54
CA LEU A 212 -0.13 10.10 0.90
C LEU A 212 -0.27 11.43 1.66
N SER A 213 0.32 12.52 1.15
CA SER A 213 0.22 13.84 1.81
C SER A 213 -1.16 14.47 1.73
N VAL A 214 -1.93 14.17 0.68
CA VAL A 214 -3.30 14.69 0.51
C VAL A 214 -4.32 13.79 1.22
N ALA A 215 -3.97 12.52 1.47
CA ALA A 215 -4.77 11.67 2.34
C ALA A 215 -4.79 12.30 3.74
N GLY A 216 -5.98 12.70 4.19
CA GLY A 216 -6.18 13.32 5.50
C GLY A 216 -6.28 14.85 5.48
N THR A 217 -5.91 15.54 4.40
CA THR A 217 -6.10 16.99 4.34
C THR A 217 -7.57 17.34 4.09
N PRO A 218 -8.12 18.39 4.74
CA PRO A 218 -9.51 18.79 4.53
C PRO A 218 -9.80 19.28 3.11
N ASP A 219 -8.81 19.85 2.43
CA ASP A 219 -8.97 20.37 1.08
C ASP A 219 -8.78 19.28 0.04
N MET A 220 -9.76 19.16 -0.85
CA MET A 220 -9.67 18.35 -2.07
C MET A 220 -8.75 19.08 -3.05
N ALA A 221 -7.44 18.97 -2.82
CA ALA A 221 -6.45 19.49 -3.76
C ALA A 221 -6.66 18.83 -5.14
N ASP A 222 -6.42 19.57 -6.22
CA ASP A 222 -6.41 18.98 -7.55
C ASP A 222 -5.27 17.94 -7.65
N ILE A 223 -5.67 16.68 -7.54
CA ILE A 223 -4.81 15.50 -7.63
C ILE A 223 -4.89 14.84 -9.00
N THR A 224 -5.61 15.42 -9.96
CA THR A 224 -5.80 14.83 -11.29
C THR A 224 -4.45 14.56 -11.96
N LYS A 225 -3.53 15.52 -11.89
CA LYS A 225 -2.16 15.38 -12.41
C LYS A 225 -1.40 14.21 -11.76
N THR A 226 -1.60 14.00 -10.46
CA THR A 226 -0.96 12.92 -9.69
C THR A 226 -1.57 11.56 -10.05
N ILE A 227 -2.88 11.47 -10.21
CA ILE A 227 -3.54 10.23 -10.63
C ILE A 227 -3.10 9.85 -12.05
N VAL A 228 -3.06 10.82 -12.98
CA VAL A 228 -2.61 10.59 -14.35
C VAL A 228 -1.14 10.16 -14.37
N SER A 229 -0.26 10.79 -13.59
CA SER A 229 1.15 10.39 -13.53
C SER A 229 1.32 8.98 -12.96
N VAL A 230 0.58 8.63 -11.90
CA VAL A 230 0.57 7.28 -11.34
C VAL A 230 0.10 6.26 -12.37
N ALA A 231 -0.97 6.53 -13.09
CA ALA A 231 -1.47 5.64 -14.14
C ALA A 231 -0.43 5.41 -15.23
N ILE A 232 0.25 6.47 -15.70
CA ILE A 232 1.32 6.39 -16.70
C ILE A 232 2.49 5.56 -16.17
N LEU A 233 2.96 5.82 -14.93
CA LEU A 233 4.04 5.07 -14.31
C LEU A 233 3.68 3.58 -14.15
N CYS A 234 2.46 3.27 -13.73
CA CYS A 234 1.98 1.89 -13.64
C CYS A 234 2.03 1.18 -15.00
N ILE A 235 1.58 1.84 -16.08
CA ILE A 235 1.65 1.27 -17.44
C ILE A 235 3.10 1.04 -17.87
N ILE A 236 4.00 2.00 -17.62
CA ILE A 236 5.42 1.91 -17.96
C ILE A 236 6.06 0.73 -17.22
N PHE A 237 5.94 0.68 -15.90
CA PHE A 237 6.55 -0.38 -15.09
C PHE A 237 5.93 -1.76 -15.35
N PHE A 238 4.62 -1.83 -15.58
CA PHE A 238 3.97 -3.06 -16.00
C PHE A 238 4.54 -3.57 -17.33
N THR A 239 4.61 -2.70 -18.34
CA THR A 239 5.14 -3.06 -19.67
C THR A 239 6.61 -3.45 -19.59
N ALA A 240 7.41 -2.71 -18.82
CA ALA A 240 8.82 -3.02 -18.59
C ALA A 240 9.00 -4.38 -17.91
N THR A 241 8.13 -4.72 -16.94
CA THR A 241 8.12 -6.04 -16.29
C THR A 241 7.81 -7.15 -17.30
N VAL A 242 6.80 -6.98 -18.15
CA VAL A 242 6.44 -7.97 -19.17
C VAL A 242 7.58 -8.19 -20.15
N ILE A 243 8.21 -7.12 -20.65
CA ILE A 243 9.38 -7.20 -21.54
C ILE A 243 10.53 -7.94 -20.84
N ARG A 244 10.79 -7.63 -19.56
CA ARG A 244 11.84 -8.29 -18.78
C ARG A 244 11.57 -9.78 -18.64
N MET A 245 10.34 -10.17 -18.36
CA MET A 245 9.94 -11.57 -18.21
C MET A 245 10.06 -12.35 -19.53
N ASN A 246 9.68 -11.77 -20.66
CA ASN A 246 9.89 -12.38 -21.99
C ASN A 246 11.37 -12.71 -22.25
N ARG A 247 12.32 -11.90 -21.75
CA ARG A 247 13.75 -12.15 -21.92
C ARG A 247 14.29 -13.26 -21.01
N ILE A 248 13.59 -13.61 -19.93
CA ILE A 248 13.99 -14.70 -19.02
C ILE A 248 13.70 -16.07 -19.65
N GLU A 249 12.76 -16.15 -20.59
CA GLU A 249 12.46 -17.38 -21.36
C GLU A 249 13.62 -17.81 -22.27
N ASN A 250 14.43 -16.85 -22.74
CA ASN A 250 15.53 -17.09 -23.68
C ASN A 250 16.87 -17.47 -23.00
N LEU A 251 16.84 -17.80 -21.70
CA LEU A 251 17.99 -18.20 -20.88
C LEU A 251 17.79 -19.61 -20.32
#